data_AF-A0A523ZUV5-F1
#
_entry.id   AF-A0A523ZUV5-F1
#
_cell.length_a   1.000
_cell.length_b   1.000
_cell.length_c   1.000
_cell.angle_alpha   90.00
_cell.angle_beta   90.00
_cell.angle_gamma   90.00
#
_symmetry.space_group_name_H-M   'P 1'
#
loop_
_entity.id
_entity.type
_entity.pdbx_description
1 polymer ?
#
loop_
_entity_poly.entity_id
_entity_poly.type
_entity_poly.pdbx_seq_one_letter_code
_entity_poly.pdbx_strand_id
1 'polypeptide(L)' 'MMLGGGFDLTEEPRKHTGKCVDCGSPLELYELDFKKHRKVLKCQRCGLFHLYKKDFFGKWKLLKAAKVSDLWDK' A
#
# COMPACT_ATOMS: atom_id res chain seq x y z
N MET A 1 -35.98 -21.71 -10.58
CA MET A 1 -35.04 -20.97 -9.72
C MET A 1 -33.67 -21.07 -10.37
N MET A 2 -33.32 -20.14 -11.26
CA MET A 2 -32.00 -20.12 -11.88
C MET A 2 -31.08 -19.21 -11.06
N LEU A 3 -30.13 -19.83 -10.37
CA LEU A 3 -28.99 -19.17 -9.74
C LEU A 3 -27.91 -19.01 -10.81
N GLY A 4 -27.37 -17.81 -10.97
CA GLY A 4 -26.25 -17.59 -11.88
C GLY A 4 -25.88 -16.13 -12.12
N GLY A 5 -25.81 -15.32 -11.06
CA GLY A 5 -25.19 -13.99 -11.15
C GLY A 5 -23.68 -14.14 -11.26
N GLY A 6 -23.13 -13.99 -12.47
CA GLY A 6 -21.70 -13.80 -12.69
C GLY A 6 -21.32 -12.39 -12.28
N PHE A 7 -20.83 -12.22 -11.05
CA PHE A 7 -20.37 -10.93 -10.55
C PHE A 7 -18.91 -10.71 -10.99
N ASP A 8 -18.74 -9.56 -11.63
CA ASP A 8 -17.57 -8.92 -12.20
C ASP A 8 -16.31 -8.96 -11.31
N LEU A 9 -15.14 -9.25 -11.90
CA LEU A 9 -13.85 -8.87 -11.33
C LEU A 9 -12.98 -8.25 -12.41
N THR A 10 -13.41 -7.07 -12.84
CA THR A 10 -12.54 -5.99 -13.28
C THR A 10 -11.18 -6.05 -12.58
N GLU A 11 -10.16 -6.18 -13.41
CA GLU A 11 -8.75 -6.00 -13.10
C GLU A 11 -8.48 -4.52 -12.79
N GLU A 12 -9.02 -4.05 -11.66
CA GLU A 12 -8.71 -2.74 -11.14
C GLU A 12 -7.21 -2.69 -10.81
N PRO A 13 -6.49 -1.60 -11.15
CA PRO A 13 -5.11 -1.43 -10.73
C PRO A 13 -5.12 -1.47 -9.21
N ARG A 14 -4.59 -2.54 -8.61
CA ARG A 14 -4.61 -2.81 -7.17
C ARG A 14 -3.93 -1.67 -6.39
N LYS A 15 -4.64 -0.56 -6.19
CA LYS A 15 -4.25 0.58 -5.34
C LYS A 15 -4.01 0.08 -3.91
N HIS A 16 -4.67 -1.01 -3.55
CA HIS A 16 -4.45 -1.75 -2.32
C HIS A 16 -3.35 -2.81 -2.49
N THR A 17 -2.10 -2.45 -2.22
CA THR A 17 -0.97 -3.39 -2.39
C THR A 17 -0.66 -4.22 -1.15
N GLY A 18 -1.40 -4.06 -0.04
CA GLY A 18 -1.09 -4.83 1.17
C GLY A 18 -2.05 -4.58 2.33
N LYS A 19 -1.75 -5.27 3.43
CA LYS A 19 -2.40 -5.11 4.74
C LYS A 19 -1.45 -4.41 5.68
N CYS A 20 -1.98 -3.55 6.55
CA CYS A 20 -1.21 -2.89 7.58
C CYS A 20 -0.63 -3.94 8.54
N VAL A 21 0.68 -3.87 8.82
CA VAL A 21 1.35 -4.77 9.78
C VAL A 21 0.76 -4.65 11.19
N ASP A 22 0.25 -3.49 11.54
CA ASP A 22 -0.24 -3.19 12.89
C ASP A 22 -1.71 -3.63 13.09
N CYS A 23 -2.58 -3.30 12.15
CA CYS A 23 -4.03 -3.43 12.35
C CYS A 23 -4.75 -4.27 11.27
N GLY A 24 -4.01 -4.84 10.32
CA GLY A 24 -4.54 -5.73 9.28
C GLY A 24 -5.44 -5.06 8.23
N SER A 25 -5.78 -3.78 8.39
CA SER A 25 -6.57 -2.99 7.44
C SER A 25 -5.87 -2.80 6.10
N PRO A 26 -6.64 -2.57 5.01
CA PRO A 26 -6.07 -2.33 3.69
C PRO A 26 -5.19 -1.08 3.69
N LEU A 27 -4.04 -1.20 3.03
CA LEU A 27 -3.11 -0.11 2.77
C LEU A 27 -3.47 0.53 1.43
N GLU A 28 -3.69 1.83 1.42
CA GLU A 28 -3.94 2.62 0.22
C GLU A 28 -2.65 3.26 -0.28
N LEU A 29 -2.48 3.37 -1.59
CA LEU A 29 -1.35 4.07 -2.19
C LEU A 29 -1.44 5.57 -1.87
N TYR A 30 -0.53 6.07 -1.04
CA TYR A 30 -0.48 7.48 -0.68
C TYR A 30 0.43 8.26 -1.64
N GLU A 31 1.66 7.79 -1.82
CA GLU A 31 2.64 8.43 -2.68
C GLU A 31 3.45 7.38 -3.44
N LEU A 32 3.75 7.62 -4.71
CA LEU A 32 4.55 6.72 -5.54
C LEU A 32 5.57 7.54 -6.32
N ASP A 33 6.78 7.62 -5.78
CA ASP A 33 7.93 8.22 -6.46
C ASP A 33 8.56 7.20 -7.39
N PHE A 34 8.15 7.22 -8.66
CA PHE A 34 8.81 6.43 -9.70
C PHE A 34 10.28 6.84 -9.87
N LYS A 35 10.61 8.13 -9.76
CA LYS A 35 11.99 8.65 -9.85
C LYS A 35 12.91 8.13 -8.75
N LYS A 36 12.41 8.06 -7.51
CA LYS A 36 13.21 7.61 -6.36
C LYS A 36 13.05 6.12 -6.08
N HIS A 37 12.26 5.41 -6.90
CA HIS A 37 11.89 4.02 -6.67
C HIS A 37 11.29 3.80 -5.27
N ARG A 38 10.50 4.75 -4.79
CA ARG A 38 9.86 4.69 -3.46
C ARG A 38 8.36 4.62 -3.64
N LYS A 39 7.71 3.82 -2.81
CA LYS A 39 6.27 3.69 -2.72
C LYS A 39 5.88 3.85 -1.26
N VAL A 40 5.00 4.79 -0.98
CA VAL A 40 4.43 5.00 0.34
C VAL A 40 2.98 4.54 0.30
N LEU A 41 2.63 3.59 1.16
CA LEU A 41 1.26 3.19 1.39
C LEU A 41 0.79 3.75 2.73
N LYS A 42 -0.45 4.21 2.84
CA LYS A 42 -1.06 4.68 4.08
C LYS A 42 -2.17 3.73 4.50
N CYS A 43 -2.19 3.37 5.77
CA CYS A 43 -3.31 2.65 6.35
C CYS A 43 -4.50 3.59 6.55
N GLN A 44 -5.63 3.26 5.92
CA GLN A 44 -6.88 4.02 6.03
C GLN A 44 -7.49 3.99 7.45
N ARG A 45 -7.17 2.98 8.26
CA ARG A 45 -7.70 2.85 9.63
C ARG A 45 -6.80 3.45 10.70
N CYS A 46 -5.49 3.24 10.55
CA CYS A 46 -4.50 3.46 11.62
C CYS A 46 -3.61 4.67 11.34
N GLY A 47 -3.65 5.18 10.10
CA GLY A 47 -2.84 6.32 9.66
C GLY A 47 -1.33 6.04 9.59
N LEU A 48 -0.92 4.79 9.73
CA LEU A 48 0.48 4.35 9.57
C LEU A 48 0.88 4.39 8.10
N PHE A 49 2.09 4.88 7.83
CA PHE A 49 2.68 4.99 6.51
C PHE A 49 3.76 3.91 6.36
N HIS A 50 3.56 3.04 5.39
CA HIS A 50 4.45 1.95 5.01
C HIS A 50 5.27 2.38 3.81
N LEU A 51 6.53 2.70 4.06
CA LEU A 51 7.50 3.02 3.03
C LEU A 51 8.09 1.75 2.47
N TYR A 52 7.87 1.54 1.18
CA TYR A 52 8.52 0.54 0.37
C TYR A 52 9.53 1.22 -0.54
N LYS A 53 10.67 0.58 -0.76
CA LYS A 53 11.63 0.97 -1.77
C LYS A 53 11.85 -0.20 -2.71
N LYS A 54 11.95 0.09 -4.00
CA LYS A 54 12.38 -0.88 -5.00
C LYS A 54 13.89 -1.00 -4.89
N ASP A 55 14.36 -2.19 -4.54
CA ASP A 55 15.78 -2.52 -4.63
C ASP A 55 16.20 -2.58 -6.10
N PHE A 56 17.52 -2.50 -6.35
CA PHE A 56 18.09 -2.54 -7.70
C PHE A 56 17.71 -3.83 -8.48
N PHE A 57 17.32 -4.88 -7.75
CA PHE A 57 16.80 -6.15 -8.27
C PHE A 57 15.30 -6.15 -8.61
N GLY A 58 14.64 -5.00 -8.50
CA GLY A 58 13.22 -4.83 -8.84
C GLY A 58 12.22 -5.28 -7.78
N LYS A 59 12.68 -5.80 -6.63
CA LYS A 59 11.81 -6.22 -5.51
C LYS A 59 11.43 -5.02 -4.65
N TRP A 60 10.18 -4.96 -4.20
CA TRP A 60 9.72 -3.96 -3.24
C TRP A 60 10.00 -4.44 -1.81
N LYS A 61 10.86 -3.73 -1.10
CA LYS A 61 11.19 -4.01 0.30
C LYS A 61 10.58 -2.95 1.20
N LEU A 62 9.89 -3.37 2.25
CA LEU A 62 9.42 -2.48 3.30
C LEU A 62 10.65 -1.94 4.04
N LEU A 63 10.84 -0.62 4.00
CA LEU A 63 11.91 0.08 4.71
C LEU A 63 11.47 0.43 6.13
N LYS A 64 10.33 1.10 6.25
CA LYS A 64 9.83 1.62 7.53
C LYS A 64 8.31 1.69 7.50
N ALA A 65 7.67 1.36 8.62
CA ALA A 65 6.26 1.64 8.86
C ALA A 65 6.19 2.60 10.06
N ALA A 66 5.72 3.82 9.85
CA ALA A 66 5.66 4.84 10.90
C ALA A 66 4.51 5.83 10.63
N LYS A 67 4.06 6.56 11.65
CA LYS A 67 3.09 7.65 11.43
C LYS A 67 3.78 8.80 10.66
N VAL A 68 3.03 9.55 9.86
CA VAL A 68 3.59 10.69 9.10
C VAL A 68 4.29 11.70 9.99
N SER A 69 3.76 11.93 11.20
CA SER A 69 4.36 12.80 12.22
C SER A 69 5.79 12.38 12.58
N ASP A 70 6.09 11.08 12.51
CA ASP A 70 7.39 10.49 12.86
C ASP A 70 8.36 10.45 11.65
N LEU A 71 7.85 10.76 10.45
CA LEU A 71 8.61 10.74 9.19
C LEU A 71 9.11 12.11 8.78
N TRP A 72 8.43 13.19 9.20
CA TRP A 72 8.74 14.57 8.84
C TRP A 72 9.46 15.35 9.96
N ASP A 73 9.66 14.71 11.11
CA ASP A 73 10.43 15.27 12.22
C ASP A 73 11.94 15.01 11.99
N LYS A 74 12.53 15.64 10.97
CA LYS A 74 13.98 15.86 10.88
C LYS A 74 14.40 16.89 9.85
#